data_AF-A0A0B4MU28-F1
#
_entry.id   AF-A0A0B4MU28-F1
#
_cell.length_a   1.000
_cell.length_b   1.000
_cell.length_c   1.000
_cell.angle_alpha   90.00
_cell.angle_beta   90.00
_cell.angle_gamma   90.00
#
_symmetry.space_group_name_H-M   'P 1'
#
loop_
_entity.id
_entity.type
_entity.pdbx_description
1 polymer ?
#
loop_
_entity_poly.entity_id
_entity_poly.type
_entity_poly.pdbx_seq_one_letter_code
_entity_poly.pdbx_strand_id
1 'polypeptide(L)'
;FYIPRFFQPTPPGLPGNDDSGAMGSFVAFSMMGLFPNPGQDVYLITPPFFPSVTVKHPVTGKTAKIRNVNFDAAYKNIYIQSATLNGKPYTKNWIDHSFFTEGKELVLTLGKNESNWGTAVGDLPPSLGRYSGFNQTYSKRWSAPGSAQLYSPAL
;
A
#
# COMPACT_ATOMS: atom_id res chain seq x y z
N PHE A 1 6.86 15.14 9.08
CA PHE A 1 5.82 14.45 8.28
C PHE A 1 5.04 15.48 7.47
N TYR A 2 4.69 15.17 6.22
CA TYR A 2 3.98 16.10 5.33
C TYR A 2 2.57 16.41 5.86
N ILE A 3 1.76 15.38 6.14
CA ILE A 3 0.36 15.55 6.59
C ILE A 3 0.25 16.46 7.84
N PRO A 4 0.90 16.16 8.99
CA PRO A 4 0.76 17.01 10.19
C PRO A 4 1.38 18.41 10.06
N ARG A 5 2.28 18.61 9.08
CA ARG A 5 2.94 19.91 8.87
C ARG A 5 2.07 20.86 8.05
N PHE A 6 1.34 20.32 7.08
CA PHE A 6 0.66 21.11 6.06
C PHE A 6 -0.86 21.02 6.10
N PHE A 7 -1.42 20.02 6.79
CA PHE A 7 -2.86 19.85 6.95
C PHE A 7 -3.26 20.05 8.41
N GLN A 8 -4.22 20.95 8.64
CA GLN A 8 -4.74 21.25 9.97
C GLN A 8 -6.28 21.25 9.98
N PRO A 9 -6.93 20.83 11.08
CA PRO A 9 -8.38 20.85 11.21
C PRO A 9 -8.88 22.28 11.54
N THR A 10 -8.53 23.24 10.70
CA THR A 10 -8.88 24.67 10.83
C THR A 10 -9.29 25.22 9.47
N PRO A 11 -10.07 26.33 9.39
CA PRO A 11 -10.46 26.92 8.10
C PRO A 11 -9.29 27.20 7.13
N PRO A 12 -8.12 27.74 7.55
CA PRO A 12 -6.96 27.92 6.67
C PRO A 12 -6.03 26.68 6.60
N GLY A 13 -6.52 25.50 6.98
CA GLY A 13 -5.69 24.32 7.24
C GLY A 13 -5.27 23.53 6.01
N LEU A 14 -5.63 23.95 4.80
CA LEU A 14 -5.15 23.35 3.55
C LEU A 14 -3.92 24.12 3.04
N PRO A 15 -2.88 23.42 2.55
CA PRO A 15 -1.67 24.08 2.05
C PRO A 15 -1.84 24.69 0.64
N GLY A 16 -3.02 24.57 0.05
CA GLY A 16 -3.37 25.03 -1.29
C GLY A 16 -4.85 24.76 -1.59
N ASN A 17 -5.23 24.86 -2.86
CA ASN A 17 -6.59 24.53 -3.30
C ASN A 17 -6.91 23.07 -3.01
N ASP A 18 -8.17 22.78 -2.66
CA ASP A 18 -8.63 21.40 -2.49
C ASP A 18 -8.71 20.62 -3.83
N ASP A 19 -8.80 21.35 -4.94
CA ASP A 19 -8.91 20.83 -6.31
C ASP A 19 -10.00 19.76 -6.42
N SER A 20 -11.22 20.13 -5.99
CA SER A 20 -12.43 19.29 -6.04
C SER A 20 -12.26 17.94 -5.31
N GLY A 21 -11.65 17.96 -4.13
CA GLY A 21 -11.46 16.78 -3.28
C GLY A 21 -10.17 16.01 -3.53
N ALA A 22 -9.30 16.47 -4.41
CA ALA A 22 -7.99 15.84 -4.63
C ALA A 22 -7.14 15.88 -3.35
N MET A 23 -7.06 17.04 -2.69
CA MET A 23 -6.33 17.16 -1.42
C MET A 23 -7.00 16.39 -0.29
N GLY A 24 -8.32 16.48 -0.16
CA GLY A 24 -9.07 15.67 0.81
C GLY A 24 -8.82 14.17 0.66
N SER A 25 -8.85 13.66 -0.58
CA SER A 25 -8.59 12.26 -0.89
C SER A 25 -7.15 11.86 -0.60
N PHE A 26 -6.18 12.71 -0.96
CA PHE A 26 -4.76 12.50 -0.66
C PHE A 26 -4.53 12.33 0.85
N VAL A 27 -5.13 13.19 1.69
CA VAL A 27 -5.05 13.09 3.14
C VAL A 27 -5.69 11.81 3.64
N ALA A 28 -6.92 11.50 3.22
CA ALA A 28 -7.64 10.32 3.67
C ALA A 28 -6.88 9.02 3.38
N PHE A 29 -6.35 8.88 2.16
CA PHE A 29 -5.55 7.72 1.75
C PHE A 29 -4.22 7.66 2.52
N SER A 30 -3.48 8.77 2.59
CA SER A 30 -2.21 8.84 3.34
C SER A 30 -2.40 8.46 4.81
N MET A 31 -3.47 8.95 5.45
CA MET A 31 -3.77 8.66 6.85
C MET A 31 -4.22 7.21 7.06
N MET A 32 -4.92 6.62 6.08
CA MET A 32 -5.30 5.20 6.10
C MET A 32 -4.10 4.27 5.94
N GLY A 33 -2.99 4.75 5.40
CA GLY A 33 -1.80 3.95 5.11
C GLY A 33 -1.86 3.25 3.76
N LEU A 34 -2.63 3.78 2.81
CA LEU A 34 -2.71 3.27 1.44
C LEU A 34 -2.68 4.42 0.44
N PHE A 35 -2.09 4.22 -0.73
CA PHE A 35 -2.20 5.19 -1.82
C PHE A 35 -2.53 4.49 -3.14
N PRO A 36 -3.61 4.86 -3.84
CA PRO A 36 -3.99 4.18 -5.08
C PRO A 36 -2.97 4.48 -6.19
N ASN A 37 -2.66 3.48 -7.01
CA ASN A 37 -2.04 3.66 -8.32
C ASN A 37 -3.13 3.68 -9.39
N PRO A 38 -3.59 4.87 -9.86
CA PRO A 38 -4.75 4.96 -10.72
C PRO A 38 -4.57 4.22 -12.04
N GLY A 39 -5.65 3.61 -12.54
CA GLY A 39 -5.63 2.79 -13.75
C GLY A 39 -5.20 1.33 -13.53
N GLN A 40 -4.92 0.94 -12.28
CA GLN A 40 -4.67 -0.44 -11.86
C GLN A 40 -5.50 -0.77 -10.61
N ASP A 41 -5.56 -2.05 -10.25
CA ASP A 41 -6.16 -2.52 -9.01
C ASP A 41 -5.19 -2.46 -7.81
N VAL A 42 -4.19 -1.56 -7.85
CA VAL A 42 -3.05 -1.55 -6.92
C VAL A 42 -3.14 -0.39 -5.93
N TYR A 43 -2.87 -0.70 -4.66
CA TYR A 43 -2.73 0.26 -3.58
C TYR A 43 -1.37 0.09 -2.92
N LEU A 44 -0.56 1.14 -2.92
CA LEU A 44 0.75 1.17 -2.27
C LEU A 44 0.56 1.26 -0.75
N ILE A 45 1.29 0.44 0.01
CA ILE A 45 1.21 0.43 1.46
C ILE A 45 2.12 1.52 2.02
N THR A 46 1.58 2.33 2.92
CA THR A 46 2.34 3.33 3.68
C THR A 46 2.04 3.19 5.17
N PRO A 47 2.91 3.67 6.06
CA PRO A 47 2.66 3.68 7.50
C PRO A 47 1.37 4.48 7.82
N PRO A 48 0.35 3.87 8.45
CA PRO A 48 -0.91 4.57 8.74
C PRO A 48 -0.81 5.54 9.92
N PHE A 49 -1.73 6.50 9.98
CA PHE A 49 -1.82 7.51 11.03
C PHE A 49 -2.69 7.08 12.24
N PHE A 50 -3.25 5.88 12.20
CA PHE A 50 -4.15 5.36 13.23
C PHE A 50 -3.71 3.97 13.72
N PRO A 51 -4.09 3.55 14.94
CA PRO A 51 -3.88 2.18 15.39
C PRO A 51 -4.56 1.13 14.49
N SER A 52 -5.74 1.47 13.95
CA SER A 52 -6.47 0.63 13.00
C SER A 52 -7.40 1.48 12.14
N VAL A 53 -7.61 1.04 10.90
CA VAL A 53 -8.61 1.60 9.98
C VAL A 53 -9.45 0.46 9.42
N THR A 54 -10.74 0.70 9.31
CA THR A 54 -11.72 -0.29 8.86
C THR A 54 -12.57 0.32 7.75
N VAL A 55 -12.71 -0.40 6.63
CA VAL A 55 -13.49 0.04 5.47
C VAL A 55 -14.54 -1.02 5.17
N LYS A 56 -15.81 -0.66 5.29
CA LYS A 56 -16.93 -1.52 4.90
C LYS A 56 -17.25 -1.32 3.43
N HIS A 57 -17.13 -2.37 2.64
CA HIS A 57 -17.51 -2.35 1.24
C HIS A 57 -19.04 -2.27 1.12
N PRO A 58 -19.60 -1.26 0.42
CA PRO A 58 -21.04 -1.01 0.42
C PRO A 58 -21.83 -2.14 -0.27
N VAL A 59 -21.30 -2.70 -1.35
CA VAL A 59 -21.99 -3.77 -2.12
C VAL A 59 -21.85 -5.15 -1.47
N THR A 60 -20.63 -5.61 -1.19
CA THR A 60 -20.41 -6.95 -0.62
C THR A 60 -20.70 -7.02 0.88
N GLY A 61 -20.83 -5.88 1.57
CA GLY A 61 -20.99 -5.80 3.03
C GLY A 61 -19.74 -6.22 3.83
N LYS A 62 -18.70 -6.73 3.15
CA LYS A 62 -17.46 -7.19 3.77
C LYS A 62 -16.65 -6.02 4.30
N THR A 63 -15.82 -6.31 5.28
CA THR A 63 -15.08 -5.29 6.03
C THR A 63 -13.60 -5.55 5.90
N ALA A 64 -12.90 -4.66 5.20
CA ALA A 64 -11.45 -4.69 5.11
C ALA A 64 -10.84 -3.91 6.27
N LYS A 65 -9.69 -4.35 6.76
CA LYS A 65 -9.09 -3.78 7.98
C LYS A 65 -7.58 -3.68 7.87
N ILE A 66 -7.05 -2.54 8.24
CA ILE A 66 -5.62 -2.28 8.43
C ILE A 66 -5.40 -2.13 9.93
N ARG A 67 -4.41 -2.83 10.49
CA ARG A 67 -4.08 -2.77 11.91
C ARG A 67 -2.58 -2.62 12.11
N ASN A 68 -2.19 -1.70 12.98
CA ASN A 68 -0.79 -1.43 13.29
C ASN A 68 -0.41 -2.00 14.65
N VAL A 69 0.60 -2.87 14.66
CA VAL A 69 1.32 -3.32 15.85
C VAL A 69 2.46 -2.33 16.12
N ASN A 70 2.66 -1.98 17.40
CA ASN A 70 3.61 -0.94 17.84
C ASN A 70 3.29 0.46 17.33
N PHE A 71 2.01 0.77 17.08
CA PHE A 71 1.58 2.13 16.78
C PHE A 71 1.98 3.08 17.90
N ASP A 72 2.52 4.24 17.52
CA ASP A 72 2.91 5.32 18.40
C ASP A 72 2.29 6.62 17.89
N ALA A 73 1.47 7.28 18.71
CA ALA A 73 0.83 8.54 18.36
C ALA A 73 1.82 9.70 18.19
N ALA A 74 3.05 9.58 18.71
CA ALA A 74 4.13 10.52 18.45
C ALA A 74 4.85 10.26 17.12
N TYR A 75 4.43 9.23 16.36
CA TYR A 75 5.00 8.85 15.06
C TYR A 75 6.52 8.64 15.11
N LYS A 76 7.03 7.96 16.15
CA LYS A 76 8.44 7.52 16.18
C LYS A 76 8.64 6.18 15.48
N ASN A 77 7.64 5.31 15.52
CA ASN A 77 7.64 4.03 14.83
C ASN A 77 6.98 4.19 13.45
N ILE A 78 7.76 4.55 12.44
CA ILE A 78 7.25 4.93 11.10
C ILE A 78 7.71 4.00 9.99
N TYR A 79 8.51 2.98 10.29
CA TYR A 79 8.98 2.03 9.30
C TYR A 79 8.26 0.71 9.49
N ILE A 80 7.73 0.16 8.39
CA ILE A 80 7.12 -1.16 8.39
C ILE A 80 8.25 -2.19 8.50
N GLN A 81 8.16 -3.06 9.51
CA GLN A 81 9.14 -4.10 9.82
C GLN A 81 8.71 -5.45 9.23
N SER A 82 7.41 -5.71 9.22
CA SER A 82 6.81 -6.91 8.66
C SER A 82 5.31 -6.70 8.47
N ALA A 83 4.67 -7.58 7.69
CA ALA A 83 3.23 -7.59 7.53
C ALA A 83 2.66 -9.01 7.51
N THR A 84 1.38 -9.13 7.86
CA THR A 84 0.57 -10.30 7.53
C THR A 84 -0.69 -9.89 6.79
N LEU A 85 -1.12 -10.74 5.84
CA LEU A 85 -2.38 -10.58 5.13
C LEU A 85 -3.23 -11.82 5.42
N ASN A 86 -4.38 -11.62 6.07
CA ASN A 86 -5.23 -12.69 6.60
C ASN A 86 -4.43 -13.71 7.44
N GLY A 87 -3.54 -13.21 8.32
CA GLY A 87 -2.72 -14.01 9.22
C GLY A 87 -1.52 -14.72 8.58
N LYS A 88 -1.34 -14.64 7.25
CA LYS A 88 -0.19 -15.23 6.55
C LYS A 88 0.91 -14.19 6.35
N PRO A 89 2.20 -14.58 6.42
CA PRO A 89 3.30 -13.67 6.11
C PRO A 89 3.11 -12.98 4.76
N TYR A 90 3.31 -11.66 4.73
CA TYR A 90 3.10 -10.85 3.54
C TYR A 90 4.27 -9.89 3.37
N THR A 91 4.93 -9.95 2.21
CA THR A 91 6.16 -9.20 1.93
C THR A 91 5.95 -8.10 0.89
N LYS A 92 4.88 -8.16 0.09
CA LYS A 92 4.60 -7.15 -0.94
C LYS A 92 4.30 -5.79 -0.30
N ASN A 93 4.85 -4.74 -0.88
CA ASN A 93 4.67 -3.35 -0.42
C ASN A 93 3.42 -2.67 -1.02
N TRP A 94 2.49 -3.49 -1.52
CA TRP A 94 1.23 -3.09 -2.12
C TRP A 94 0.18 -4.17 -1.87
N ILE A 95 -1.10 -3.82 -1.98
CA ILE A 95 -2.22 -4.76 -1.99
C ILE A 95 -3.07 -4.51 -3.23
N ASP A 96 -3.76 -5.55 -3.69
CA ASP A 96 -4.73 -5.43 -4.78
C ASP A 96 -6.14 -5.09 -4.27
N HIS A 97 -7.02 -4.68 -5.18
CA HIS A 97 -8.38 -4.22 -4.86
C HIS A 97 -9.25 -5.27 -4.16
N SER A 98 -8.94 -6.57 -4.29
CA SER A 98 -9.64 -7.64 -3.57
C SER A 98 -9.51 -7.51 -2.05
N PHE A 99 -8.53 -6.75 -1.56
CA PHE A 99 -8.46 -6.36 -0.14
C PHE A 99 -9.80 -5.80 0.36
N PHE A 100 -10.40 -4.89 -0.41
CA PHE A 100 -11.67 -4.25 -0.05
C PHE A 100 -12.88 -5.13 -0.35
N THR A 101 -12.92 -5.76 -1.53
CA THR A 101 -14.10 -6.52 -1.97
C THR A 101 -14.25 -7.84 -1.21
N GLU A 102 -13.15 -8.44 -0.75
CA GLU A 102 -13.14 -9.69 0.02
C GLU A 102 -13.05 -9.48 1.54
N GLY A 103 -12.86 -8.24 2.02
CA GLY A 103 -12.78 -7.92 3.44
C GLY A 103 -11.55 -8.53 4.13
N LYS A 104 -10.37 -8.28 3.57
CA LYS A 104 -9.11 -8.82 4.10
C LYS A 104 -8.60 -8.00 5.30
N GLU A 105 -7.79 -8.63 6.15
CA GLU A 105 -7.06 -7.97 7.23
C GLU A 105 -5.56 -7.88 6.88
N LEU A 106 -5.04 -6.65 6.83
CA LEU A 106 -3.62 -6.34 6.74
C LEU A 106 -3.13 -5.89 8.12
N VAL A 107 -2.17 -6.62 8.67
CA VAL A 107 -1.51 -6.26 9.92
C VAL A 107 -0.10 -5.81 9.61
N LEU A 108 0.26 -4.59 10.00
CA LEU A 108 1.58 -4.01 9.83
C LEU A 108 2.27 -3.92 11.20
N THR A 109 3.49 -4.42 11.30
CA THR A 109 4.32 -4.22 12.50
C THR A 109 5.27 -3.05 12.26
N LEU A 110 5.17 -2.01 13.10
CA LEU A 110 5.95 -0.79 12.96
C LEU A 110 7.20 -0.78 13.84
N GLY A 111 8.21 -0.01 13.42
CA GLY A 111 9.48 0.17 14.11
C GLY A 111 10.15 1.51 13.80
N LYS A 112 11.23 1.81 14.51
CA LYS A 112 11.92 3.12 14.47
C LYS A 112 12.93 3.25 13.32
N ASN A 113 13.42 2.14 12.81
CA ASN A 113 14.48 2.10 11.80
C ASN A 113 13.98 1.43 10.53
N GLU A 114 14.62 1.74 9.41
CA GLU A 114 14.39 1.05 8.14
C GLU A 114 14.56 -0.47 8.27
N SER A 115 13.80 -1.21 7.48
CA SER A 115 13.80 -2.68 7.48
C SER A 115 14.00 -3.20 6.06
N ASN A 116 14.19 -4.51 5.93
CA ASN A 116 14.27 -5.20 4.64
C ASN A 116 12.89 -5.64 4.11
N TRP A 117 11.79 -5.26 4.74
CA TRP A 117 10.45 -5.65 4.28
C TRP A 117 10.09 -4.95 2.97
N GLY A 118 9.57 -5.72 2.00
CA GLY A 118 9.10 -5.18 0.74
C GLY A 118 10.20 -4.67 -0.20
N THR A 119 11.44 -5.13 -0.02
CA THR A 119 12.58 -4.72 -0.85
C THR A 119 12.93 -5.72 -1.96
N ALA A 120 12.44 -6.96 -1.88
CA ALA A 120 12.72 -7.94 -2.92
C ALA A 120 11.98 -7.56 -4.21
N VAL A 121 12.55 -7.92 -5.37
CA VAL A 121 11.95 -7.61 -6.66
C VAL A 121 10.54 -8.22 -6.83
N GLY A 122 10.29 -9.36 -6.18
CA GLY A 122 8.96 -9.99 -6.16
C GLY A 122 7.93 -9.28 -5.27
N ASP A 123 8.37 -8.34 -4.43
CA ASP A 123 7.53 -7.59 -3.50
C ASP A 123 7.04 -6.26 -4.08
N LEU A 124 7.65 -5.80 -5.18
CA LEU A 124 7.35 -4.54 -5.84
C LEU A 124 5.96 -4.58 -6.52
N PRO A 125 5.30 -3.43 -6.69
CA PRO A 125 4.04 -3.36 -7.43
C PRO A 125 4.23 -3.80 -8.89
N PRO A 126 3.17 -4.16 -9.61
CA PRO A 126 3.30 -4.43 -11.04
C PRO A 126 3.65 -3.15 -11.82
N SER A 127 4.44 -3.31 -12.88
CA SER A 127 4.82 -2.24 -13.81
C SER A 127 4.88 -2.80 -15.24
N LEU A 128 4.76 -1.91 -16.23
CA LEU A 128 4.93 -2.27 -17.65
C LEU A 128 6.37 -2.69 -17.95
N GLY A 129 7.34 -2.05 -17.30
CA GLY A 129 8.76 -2.35 -17.42
C GLY A 129 9.19 -3.51 -16.52
N ARG A 130 10.37 -4.07 -16.79
CA ARG A 130 11.02 -4.98 -15.84
C ARG A 130 11.62 -4.18 -14.70
N TYR A 131 11.54 -4.74 -13.50
CA TYR A 131 12.32 -4.25 -12.39
C TYR A 131 13.77 -4.72 -12.53
N SER A 132 14.70 -3.80 -12.36
CA SER A 132 16.09 -4.09 -12.04
C SER A 132 16.25 -3.78 -10.56
N GLY A 133 16.24 -4.81 -9.73
CA GLY A 133 16.40 -4.69 -8.28
C GLY A 133 17.83 -4.38 -7.87
N PHE A 134 18.01 -4.24 -6.57
CA PHE A 134 19.33 -4.20 -5.95
C PHE A 134 20.06 -5.52 -6.25
N ASN A 135 21.36 -5.44 -6.55
CA ASN A 135 22.22 -6.61 -6.81
C ASN A 135 21.83 -7.45 -8.05
N GLN A 136 21.36 -6.82 -9.14
CA GLN A 136 21.02 -7.48 -10.41
C GLN A 136 19.91 -8.55 -10.32
N THR A 137 18.97 -8.39 -9.39
CA THR A 137 17.75 -9.20 -9.38
C THR A 137 16.72 -8.65 -10.37
N TYR A 138 15.97 -9.52 -11.07
CA TYR A 138 15.01 -9.10 -12.10
C TYR A 138 13.61 -9.64 -11.83
N SER A 139 12.58 -8.86 -12.17
CA SER A 139 11.20 -9.35 -12.11
C SER A 139 10.91 -10.32 -13.25
N LYS A 140 10.08 -11.34 -13.00
CA LYS A 140 9.45 -12.08 -14.10
C LYS A 140 8.62 -11.09 -14.92
N ARG A 141 8.66 -11.23 -16.25
CA ARG A 141 7.87 -10.40 -17.17
C ARG A 141 6.40 -10.53 -16.77
N TRP A 142 5.71 -9.39 -16.60
CA TRP A 142 4.26 -9.41 -16.38
C TRP A 142 3.58 -10.13 -17.56
N SER A 143 2.78 -11.14 -17.24
CA SER A 143 1.94 -11.86 -18.20
C SER A 143 0.50 -11.64 -17.77
N ALA A 144 -0.30 -11.03 -18.64
CA ALA A 144 -1.73 -10.87 -18.40
C ALA A 144 -2.39 -12.25 -18.22
N PRO A 145 -3.43 -12.38 -17.37
CA PRO A 145 -4.18 -13.62 -17.25
C PRO A 145 -4.69 -14.05 -18.64
N GLY A 146 -4.32 -15.25 -19.10
CA GLY A 146 -4.75 -15.81 -20.39
C GLY A 146 -3.76 -15.70 -21.56
N SER A 147 -2.57 -15.14 -21.36
CA SER A 147 -1.53 -15.19 -22.39
C SER A 147 -0.81 -16.55 -22.38
N ALA A 148 -1.26 -17.48 -23.22
CA ALA A 148 -0.52 -18.69 -23.53
C ALA A 148 0.87 -18.33 -24.07
N GLN A 149 1.91 -18.94 -23.51
CA GLN A 149 3.27 -18.87 -24.04
C GLN A 149 3.27 -19.49 -25.43
N LEU A 150 3.17 -18.66 -26.47
CA LEU A 150 3.46 -19.08 -27.83
C LEU A 150 4.94 -18.80 -28.13
N TYR A 151 5.62 -19.88 -28.51
CA TYR A 151 6.96 -19.99 -29.09
C TYR A 151 8.17 -20.00 -28.15
N SER A 152 8.72 -21.21 -27.99
CA SER A 152 10.15 -21.47 -27.90
C SER A 152 10.57 -22.21 -29.16
N PRO A 153 11.43 -21.67 -30.04
CA PRO A 153 12.22 -22.50 -30.93
C PRO A 153 13.50 -22.91 -30.20
N ALA A 154 13.71 -24.22 -30.13
CA ALA A 154 15.00 -24.80 -29.84
C ALA A 154 16.03 -24.30 -30.87
N LEU A 155 17.21 -23.87 -30.38
CA LEU A 155 18.54 -24.24 -30.86
C LEU A 155 19.54 -23.98 -29.72
#